data_AF-A0A1B6NPP3-F1
#
_entry.id   AF-A0A1B6NPP3-F1
#
_cell.length_a   1.000
_cell.length_b   1.000
_cell.length_c   1.000
_cell.angle_alpha   90.00
_cell.angle_beta   90.00
_cell.angle_gamma   90.00
#
_symmetry.space_group_name_H-M   'P 1'
#
loop_
_entity.id
_entity.type
_entity.pdbx_description
1 polymer ?
#
loop_
_entity_poly.entity_id
_entity_poly.type
_entity_poly.pdbx_seq_one_letter_code
_entity_poly.pdbx_strand_id
1 'polypeptide(L)'
;MPGDIMDDNTDAFNSYNMAKNLAELCSSLPYGVYATLGNHDLYGHEQPISQALVDAGVHLLNDDVFGIEHEGQPIWLVGRFDNHK
;
A
#
# COMPACT_ATOMS: atom_id res chain seq x y z
N MET A 1 1.91 10.97 -4.46
CA MET A 1 0.87 9.98 -4.10
C MET A 1 1.44 9.05 -3.05
N PRO A 2 0.65 8.44 -2.16
CA PRO A 2 1.13 7.38 -1.28
C PRO A 2 1.33 6.08 -2.08
N GLY A 3 2.31 6.08 -2.98
CA GLY A 3 2.72 4.98 -3.85
C GLY A 3 4.23 5.05 -4.09
N ASP A 4 4.75 4.28 -5.05
CA ASP A 4 6.18 4.04 -5.26
C ASP A 4 6.83 3.49 -3.98
N ILE A 5 6.13 2.54 -3.34
CA ILE A 5 6.58 1.94 -2.07
C ILE A 5 7.69 0.93 -2.34
N MET A 6 7.56 0.17 -3.42
CA MET A 6 8.53 -0.84 -3.81
C MET A 6 9.54 -0.33 -4.83
N ASP A 7 9.13 0.64 -5.66
CA ASP A 7 9.97 1.33 -6.64
C ASP A 7 10.60 0.33 -7.64
N ASP A 8 9.85 0.04 -8.70
CA ASP A 8 10.14 -0.90 -9.79
C ASP A 8 10.00 -2.41 -9.46
N ASN A 9 10.46 -2.91 -8.31
CA ASN A 9 10.42 -4.35 -7.99
C ASN A 9 10.51 -4.68 -6.49
N THR A 10 10.49 -5.97 -6.12
CA THR A 10 10.53 -6.42 -4.72
C THR A 10 11.94 -6.73 -4.18
N ASP A 11 13.01 -6.49 -4.94
CA ASP A 11 14.34 -7.01 -4.62
C ASP A 11 14.89 -6.40 -3.33
N ALA A 12 14.78 -5.08 -3.18
CA ALA A 12 15.21 -4.39 -1.95
C ALA A 12 14.34 -4.83 -0.76
N PHE A 13 13.02 -4.89 -0.95
CA PHE A 13 12.08 -5.31 0.08
C PHE A 13 12.41 -6.71 0.63
N ASN A 14 12.73 -7.65 -0.26
CA ASN A 14 13.12 -9.01 0.10
C ASN A 14 14.52 -9.06 0.72
N SER A 15 15.52 -8.42 0.08
CA SER A 15 16.93 -8.47 0.50
C SER A 15 17.15 -7.89 1.88
N TYR A 16 16.38 -6.86 2.25
CA TYR A 16 16.46 -6.20 3.55
C TYR A 16 15.41 -6.70 4.55
N ASN A 17 14.67 -7.78 4.21
CA ASN A 17 13.62 -8.36 5.05
C ASN A 17 12.61 -7.31 5.57
N MET A 18 12.22 -6.39 4.68
CA MET A 18 11.35 -5.26 5.03
C MET A 18 9.93 -5.70 5.35
N ALA A 19 9.49 -6.86 4.86
CA ALA A 19 8.19 -7.45 5.15
C ALA A 19 7.88 -7.50 6.65
N LYS A 20 8.87 -7.90 7.47
CA LYS A 20 8.72 -7.95 8.92
C LYS A 20 8.41 -6.58 9.51
N ASN A 21 9.20 -5.56 9.16
CA ASN A 21 9.04 -4.21 9.70
C ASN A 21 7.73 -3.57 9.23
N LEU A 22 7.34 -3.80 7.96
CA LEU A 22 6.08 -3.30 7.42
C LEU A 22 4.88 -3.97 8.11
N ALA A 23 4.94 -5.27 8.39
CA ALA A 23 3.91 -5.98 9.13
C ALA A 23 3.79 -5.51 10.59
N GLU A 24 4.92 -5.25 11.25
CA GLU A 24 4.95 -4.66 12.60
C GLU A 24 4.31 -3.26 12.60
N LEU A 25 4.62 -2.42 11.60
CA LEU A 25 3.99 -1.11 11.42
C LEU A 25 2.48 -1.24 11.21
N CYS A 26 2.04 -2.07 10.26
CA CYS A 26 0.62 -2.25 9.95
C CYS A 26 -0.17 -2.73 11.17
N SER A 27 0.41 -3.64 11.96
CA SER A 27 -0.22 -4.15 13.19
C SER A 27 -0.25 -3.13 14.33
N SER A 28 0.58 -2.09 14.29
CA SER A 28 0.69 -1.08 15.35
C SER A 28 -0.31 0.08 15.25
N LEU A 29 -0.97 0.23 14.09
CA LEU A 29 -1.80 1.40 13.79
C LEU A 29 -3.29 1.06 13.89
N PRO A 30 -4.06 1.74 14.77
CA PRO A 30 -5.44 1.36 15.09
C PRO A 30 -6.42 1.52 13.92
N TYR A 31 -6.07 2.32 12.92
CA TYR A 31 -6.90 2.55 11.74
C TYR A 31 -6.37 1.82 10.49
N GLY A 32 -5.26 1.08 10.60
CA GLY A 32 -4.61 0.41 9.48
C GLY A 32 -3.68 1.31 8.67
N VAL A 33 -3.04 0.71 7.66
CA VAL A 33 -2.15 1.38 6.69
C VAL A 33 -2.78 1.26 5.31
N TYR A 34 -2.86 2.37 4.59
CA TYR A 34 -3.45 2.42 3.26
C TYR A 34 -2.44 2.98 2.27
N ALA A 35 -2.44 2.44 1.07
CA ALA A 35 -1.56 2.87 -0.01
C ALA A 35 -2.26 2.75 -1.37
N THR A 36 -1.67 3.39 -2.36
CA THR A 36 -1.99 3.24 -3.78
C THR A 36 -0.75 2.78 -4.51
N LEU A 37 -0.86 2.10 -5.65
CA LEU A 37 0.32 1.89 -6.49
C LEU A 37 0.74 3.22 -7.12
N GLY A 38 2.03 3.53 -7.05
CA GLY A 38 2.64 4.61 -7.82
C GLY A 38 3.02 4.13 -9.22
N ASN A 39 3.57 5.01 -10.05
CA ASN A 39 3.91 4.66 -11.42
C ASN A 39 5.09 3.70 -11.52
N HIS A 40 6.06 3.81 -10.60
CA HIS A 40 7.18 2.88 -10.53
C HIS A 40 6.74 1.49 -10.05
N ASP A 41 5.68 1.41 -9.24
CA ASP A 41 5.09 0.12 -8.86
C ASP A 41 4.40 -0.60 -10.03
N LEU A 42 4.22 0.06 -11.19
CA LEU A 42 3.52 -0.46 -12.37
C LEU A 42 4.45 -0.86 -13.53
N TYR A 43 5.78 -0.92 -13.33
CA TYR A 43 6.75 -1.26 -14.37
C TYR A 43 6.95 -2.78 -14.57
N GLY A 44 5.85 -3.54 -14.61
CA GLY A 44 5.85 -4.99 -14.92
C GLY A 44 6.00 -5.91 -13.71
N HIS A 45 6.04 -5.34 -12.50
CA HIS A 45 6.11 -6.06 -11.23
C HIS A 45 4.92 -5.73 -10.32
N GLU A 46 3.83 -5.21 -10.88
CA GLU A 46 2.68 -4.75 -10.11
C GLU A 46 2.05 -5.86 -9.24
N GLN A 47 2.02 -7.09 -9.74
CA GLN A 47 1.47 -8.25 -9.03
C GLN A 47 2.30 -8.64 -7.80
N PRO A 48 3.61 -8.95 -7.91
CA PRO A 48 4.41 -9.26 -6.73
C PRO A 48 4.51 -8.08 -5.75
N ILE A 49 4.53 -6.83 -6.23
CA ILE A 49 4.47 -5.64 -5.38
C ILE A 49 3.17 -5.61 -4.59
N SER A 50 2.02 -5.75 -5.27
CA SER A 50 0.71 -5.72 -4.62
C SER A 50 0.58 -6.82 -3.58
N GLN A 51 1.03 -8.04 -3.91
CA GLN A 51 0.99 -9.18 -3.01
C GLN A 51 1.85 -8.95 -1.76
N ALA A 52 3.09 -8.45 -1.93
CA ALA A 52 3.97 -8.17 -0.80
C ALA A 52 3.41 -7.12 0.16
N LEU A 53 2.73 -6.09 -0.36
CA LEU A 53 2.07 -5.06 0.44
C LEU A 53 0.85 -5.63 1.19
N VAL A 54 -0.01 -6.39 0.50
CA VAL A 54 -1.19 -7.03 1.12
C VAL A 54 -0.78 -8.05 2.18
N ASP A 55 0.23 -8.87 1.92
CA ASP A 55 0.76 -9.86 2.86
C ASP A 55 1.32 -9.19 4.14
N ALA A 56 1.86 -7.98 4.02
CA ALA A 56 2.30 -7.17 5.15
C ALA A 56 1.15 -6.45 5.89
N GLY A 57 -0.08 -6.51 5.39
CA GLY A 57 -1.25 -5.91 6.01
C GLY A 57 -1.60 -4.51 5.51
N VAL A 58 -1.02 -4.06 4.38
CA VAL A 58 -1.40 -2.80 3.74
C VAL A 58 -2.70 -2.96 2.98
N HIS A 59 -3.62 -2.02 3.16
CA HIS A 59 -4.85 -1.90 2.38
C HIS A 59 -4.57 -1.10 1.10
N LEU A 60 -4.50 -1.79 -0.04
CA LEU A 60 -4.33 -1.13 -1.35
C LEU A 60 -5.65 -0.55 -1.86
N LEU A 61 -5.68 0.76 -2.06
CA LEU A 61 -6.82 1.51 -2.60
C LEU A 61 -6.58 1.88 -4.07
N ASN A 62 -6.46 0.89 -4.94
CA ASN A 62 -6.22 1.10 -6.37
C ASN A 62 -7.53 1.37 -7.12
N ASP A 63 -7.87 2.64 -7.32
CA ASP A 63 -9.18 3.08 -7.82
C ASP A 63 -10.33 2.59 -6.93
N ASP A 64 -10.11 2.70 -5.61
CA ASP A 64 -11.03 2.22 -4.59
C ASP A 64 -11.25 3.27 -3.49
N VAL A 65 -12.30 3.07 -2.69
CA VAL A 65 -12.70 3.95 -1.61
C VAL A 65 -12.92 3.15 -0.32
N PHE A 66 -12.43 3.70 0.79
CA PHE A 66 -12.61 3.10 2.11
C PHE A 66 -13.15 4.12 3.11
N GLY A 67 -14.18 3.72 3.87
CA GLY A 67 -14.78 4.53 4.91
C GLY A 67 -14.24 4.16 6.29
N ILE A 68 -13.75 5.15 7.04
CA ILE A 68 -13.33 5.02 8.42
C ILE A 68 -14.31 5.80 9.29
N GLU A 69 -14.83 5.18 10.35
CA GLU A 69 -15.53 5.91 11.40
C GLU A 69 -14.52 6.38 12.45
N HIS A 70 -14.49 7.69 12.70
CA HIS A 70 -13.63 8.30 13.71
C HIS A 70 -14.45 9.27 14.55
N GLU A 71 -14.54 9.02 15.86
CA GLU A 71 -15.29 9.86 16.81
C GLU A 71 -16.75 10.09 16.38
N GLY A 72 -17.40 9.08 15.79
CA GLY A 72 -18.78 9.15 15.31
C GLY A 72 -18.96 9.98 14.03
N GLN A 73 -17.88 10.32 13.33
CA GLN A 73 -17.88 10.99 12.03
C GLN A 73 -17.23 10.10 10.96
N PRO A 74 -17.79 10.05 9.73
CA PRO A 74 -17.17 9.31 8.64
C PRO A 74 -16.00 10.10 8.02
N ILE A 75 -14.89 9.42 7.81
CA ILE A 75 -13.74 9.86 7.00
C ILE A 75 -13.64 8.93 5.80
N TRP A 76 -13.57 9.50 4.60
CA TRP A 76 -13.41 8.73 3.36
C TRP A 76 -11.99 8.83 2.85
N LEU A 77 -11.35 7.67 2.70
CA LEU A 77 -10.09 7.53 1.98
C LEU A 77 -10.42 7.16 0.54
N VAL A 78 -10.00 7.99 -0.41
CA VAL A 78 -10.15 7.74 -1.84
C VAL A 78 -8.78 7.51 -2.43
N GLY A 79 -8.54 6.31 -2.92
CA GLY A 79 -7.28 5.94 -3.54
C GLY A 79 -7.38 5.92 -5.06
N ARG A 80 -6.34 6.41 -5.70
CA ARG A 80 -6.14 6.43 -7.15
C ARG A 80 -4.69 6.05 -7.40
N PHE A 81 -4.45 5.03 -8.20
CA PHE A 81 -3.09 4.69 -8.60
C PHE A 81 -2.58 5.67 -9.65
N ASP A 82 -1.28 5.89 -9.69
CA ASP A 82 -0.62 6.71 -10.70
C ASP A 82 -0.32 5.86 -11.94
N ASN A 83 -1.18 5.90 -12.96
CA ASN A 83 -0.86 5.31 -14.24
C ASN A 83 -0.41 6.37 -15.25
N HIS A 84 0.73 6.11 -15.89
CA HIS A 84 1.28 6.97 -16.96
C HIS A 84 0.60 6.75 -18.33
N LYS A 85 -0.64 6.24 -18.38
CA LYS A 85 -1.35 5.93 -19.64
C LYS A 85 -2.50 6.89 -19.92
#